data_AF-A0A534A6C9-F1
#
_entry.id   AF-A0A534A6C9-F1
#
_cell.length_a   1.000
_cell.length_b   1.000
_cell.length_c   1.000
_cell.angle_alpha   90.00
_cell.angle_beta   90.00
_cell.angle_gamma   90.00
#
_symmetry.space_group_name_H-M   'P 1'
#
loop_
_entity.id
_entity.type
_entity.pdbx_description
1 polymer ?
#
loop_
_entity_poly.entity_id
_entity_poly.type
_entity_poly.pdbx_seq_one_letter_code
_entity_poly.pdbx_strand_id
1 'polypeptide(L)'
;MPSKIVDLSARSEIIRDEPFHVHFWECTPAEYKKFLGNSRAFLEAMGIKIPKDCRIETTIENHDWLSDHAPGFKSENGTIICNVGGGNVARSVYRIVSYGHDHSTIGKFKKQLLHAPEVQQAGKGQRK
;
A
#
# COMPACT_ATOMS: atom_id res chain seq x y z
N MET A 1 14.88 -0.26 -3.65
CA MET A 1 13.87 -1.22 -3.18
C MET A 1 12.96 -0.43 -2.26
N PRO A 2 11.62 -0.53 -2.42
CA PRO A 2 10.69 0.31 -1.69
C PRO A 2 10.93 0.22 -0.19
N SER A 3 10.70 1.34 0.47
CA SER A 3 10.95 1.49 1.90
C SER A 3 9.65 1.29 2.69
N LYS A 4 9.79 0.98 3.98
CA LYS A 4 8.67 0.85 4.94
C LYS A 4 7.54 -0.07 4.45
N ILE A 5 7.90 -1.31 4.14
CA ILE A 5 6.93 -2.35 3.78
C ILE A 5 6.23 -2.85 5.05
N VAL A 6 4.90 -2.90 5.01
CA VAL A 6 4.05 -3.37 6.10
C VAL A 6 3.06 -4.39 5.55
N ASP A 7 3.13 -5.62 6.04
CA ASP A 7 2.11 -6.65 5.86
C ASP A 7 1.08 -6.54 6.99
N LEU A 8 -0.17 -6.20 6.65
CA LEU A 8 -1.25 -6.08 7.64
C LEU A 8 -1.85 -7.44 8.00
N SER A 9 -1.76 -8.44 7.12
CA SER A 9 -2.12 -9.83 7.42
C SER A 9 -1.15 -10.45 8.44
N ALA A 10 0.11 -10.00 8.47
CA ALA A 10 1.04 -10.38 9.53
C ALA A 10 0.65 -9.77 10.90
N ARG A 11 0.07 -8.57 10.90
CA ARG A 11 -0.24 -7.77 12.11
C ARG A 11 -1.63 -8.01 12.70
N SER A 12 -2.53 -8.69 11.99
CA SER A 12 -3.89 -8.99 12.45
C SER A 12 -4.23 -10.44 12.19
N GLU A 13 -4.53 -11.19 13.25
CA GLU A 13 -4.96 -12.59 13.15
C GLU A 13 -6.28 -12.69 12.39
N ILE A 14 -7.16 -11.69 12.57
CA ILE A 14 -8.44 -11.61 11.87
C ILE A 14 -8.24 -11.48 10.36
N ILE A 15 -7.34 -10.59 9.92
CA ILE A 15 -7.07 -10.42 8.48
C ILE A 15 -6.33 -11.65 7.93
N ARG A 16 -5.51 -12.31 8.76
CA ARG A 16 -4.77 -13.52 8.36
C ARG A 16 -5.71 -14.69 8.02
N ASP A 17 -6.83 -14.80 8.73
CA ASP A 17 -7.80 -15.88 8.53
C ASP A 17 -8.72 -15.63 7.31
N GLU A 18 -8.72 -14.42 6.75
CA GLU A 18 -9.52 -14.04 5.59
C GLU A 18 -8.82 -14.38 4.26
N PRO A 19 -9.56 -14.58 3.16
CA PRO A 19 -9.00 -14.91 1.84
C PRO A 19 -8.37 -13.69 1.13
N PHE A 20 -8.12 -12.60 1.85
CA PHE A 20 -7.50 -11.41 1.28
C PHE A 20 -6.25 -10.98 2.03
N HIS A 21 -5.27 -10.51 1.27
CA HIS A 21 -4.07 -9.89 1.80
C HIS A 21 -4.16 -8.38 1.72
N VAL A 22 -3.54 -7.68 2.68
CA VAL A 22 -3.41 -6.22 2.64
C VAL A 22 -1.99 -5.81 3.02
N HIS A 23 -1.37 -5.00 2.17
CA HIS A 23 0.00 -4.54 2.31
C HIS A 23 0.08 -3.03 2.10
N PHE A 24 1.02 -2.40 2.78
CA PHE A 24 1.40 -0.99 2.58
C PHE A 24 2.89 -0.90 2.28
N TRP A 25 3.29 0.02 1.40
CA TRP A 25 4.70 0.35 1.17
C TRP A 25 4.87 1.76 0.62
N GLU A 26 6.05 2.34 0.85
CA GLU A 26 6.45 3.65 0.31
C GLU A 26 7.47 3.48 -0.82
N CYS A 27 7.29 4.26 -1.88
CA CYS A 27 8.22 4.36 -3.00
C CYS A 27 8.78 5.78 -3.13
N THR A 28 10.05 5.90 -3.54
CA THR A 28 10.49 7.12 -4.23
C THR A 28 9.86 7.20 -5.62
N PRO A 29 9.85 8.38 -6.30
CA PRO A 29 9.36 8.47 -7.67
C PRO A 29 10.06 7.48 -8.61
N ALA A 30 11.39 7.36 -8.52
CA ALA A 30 12.15 6.44 -9.36
C ALA A 30 11.76 4.97 -9.15
N GLU A 31 11.43 4.58 -7.91
CA GLU A 31 10.94 3.24 -7.60
C GLU A 31 9.52 3.02 -8.09
N TYR A 32 8.65 4.02 -7.93
CA TYR A 32 7.29 3.96 -8.45
C TYR A 32 7.27 3.82 -9.97
N LYS A 33 8.20 4.47 -10.68
CA LYS A 33 8.39 4.27 -12.12
C LYS A 33 8.73 2.83 -12.47
N LYS A 34 9.59 2.17 -11.69
CA LYS A 34 9.91 0.74 -11.88
C LYS A 34 8.67 -0.13 -11.67
N PHE A 35 7.88 0.17 -10.64
CA PHE A 35 6.60 -0.48 -10.40
C PHE A 35 5.63 -0.32 -11.58
N LEU A 36 5.44 0.89 -12.12
CA LEU A 36 4.56 1.12 -13.27
C LEU A 36 5.02 0.38 -14.53
N GLY A 37 6.34 0.21 -14.73
CA GLY A 37 6.89 -0.52 -15.87
C GLY A 37 6.74 -2.04 -15.79
N ASN A 38 6.83 -2.62 -14.59
CA ASN A 38 6.63 -4.06 -14.38
C ASN A 38 6.15 -4.35 -12.95
N SER A 39 4.85 -4.19 -12.73
CA SER A 39 4.24 -4.27 -11.40
C SER A 39 4.43 -5.64 -10.76
N ARG A 40 4.30 -6.73 -11.52
CA ARG A 40 4.43 -8.09 -10.99
C ARG A 40 5.84 -8.39 -10.49
N ALA A 41 6.87 -8.11 -11.29
CA ALA A 41 8.24 -8.34 -10.88
C ALA A 41 8.63 -7.44 -9.69
N PHE A 42 8.12 -6.21 -9.67
CA PHE A 42 8.31 -5.30 -8.54
C PHE A 42 7.71 -5.86 -7.24
N LEU A 43 6.44 -6.31 -7.28
CA LEU A 43 5.76 -6.90 -6.13
C LEU A 43 6.45 -8.19 -5.65
N GLU A 44 6.88 -9.05 -6.59
CA GLU A 44 7.60 -10.29 -6.27
C GLU A 44 8.93 -10.00 -5.57
N ALA A 45 9.67 -8.97 -6.00
CA ALA A 45 10.90 -8.54 -5.34
C ALA A 45 10.67 -8.04 -3.90
N MET A 46 9.46 -7.58 -3.57
CA MET A 46 9.06 -7.25 -2.19
C MET A 46 8.60 -8.48 -1.38
N GLY A 47 8.47 -9.65 -2.01
CA GLY A 47 7.92 -10.87 -1.42
C GLY A 47 6.42 -11.07 -1.63
N ILE A 48 5.74 -10.14 -2.32
CA ILE A 48 4.32 -10.27 -2.65
C ILE A 48 4.17 -11.09 -3.94
N LYS A 49 3.99 -12.40 -3.79
CA LYS A 49 3.84 -13.33 -4.91
C LYS A 49 2.39 -13.40 -5.38
N ILE A 50 2.11 -12.78 -6.53
CA ILE A 50 0.78 -12.78 -7.14
C ILE A 50 0.70 -13.89 -8.21
N PRO A 51 -0.30 -14.78 -8.18
CA PRO A 51 -0.51 -15.81 -9.20
C PRO A 51 -0.53 -15.24 -10.62
N LYS A 52 -0.03 -16.00 -11.60
CA LYS A 52 0.16 -15.54 -12.99
C LYS A 52 -1.15 -15.08 -13.65
N ASP A 53 -2.24 -15.75 -13.33
CA ASP A 53 -3.60 -15.51 -13.82
C ASP A 53 -4.36 -14.42 -13.02
N CYS A 54 -3.86 -14.05 -11.85
CA CYS A 54 -4.41 -12.97 -11.04
C CYS A 54 -4.03 -11.61 -11.65
N ARG A 55 -5.02 -10.75 -11.91
CA ARG A 55 -4.81 -9.42 -12.49
C ARG A 55 -4.28 -8.45 -11.44
N ILE A 56 -3.44 -7.50 -11.86
CA ILE A 56 -3.00 -6.38 -11.04
C ILE A 56 -3.69 -5.12 -11.58
N GLU A 57 -4.52 -4.48 -10.76
CA GLU A 57 -5.24 -3.25 -11.10
C GLU A 57 -4.67 -2.12 -10.23
N THR A 58 -4.31 -0.97 -10.81
CA THR A 58 -3.72 0.16 -10.09
C THR A 58 -4.54 1.43 -10.32
N THR A 59 -4.89 2.11 -9.24
CA THR A 59 -5.49 3.44 -9.23
C THR A 59 -4.46 4.45 -8.72
N ILE A 60 -4.22 5.50 -9.49
CA ILE A 60 -3.34 6.62 -9.10
C ILE A 60 -4.24 7.77 -8.67
N GLU A 61 -4.24 8.06 -7.38
CA GLU A 61 -4.92 9.23 -6.81
C GLU A 61 -4.01 10.47 -6.92
N ASN A 62 -4.61 11.66 -6.72
CA ASN A 62 -3.95 12.98 -6.81
C ASN A 62 -2.92 13.09 -7.95
N HIS A 63 -3.30 12.57 -9.13
CA HIS A 63 -2.39 12.40 -10.25
C HIS A 63 -1.89 13.74 -10.83
N ASP A 64 -2.72 14.78 -10.75
CA ASP A 64 -2.36 16.16 -11.03
C ASP A 64 -1.23 16.64 -10.11
N TRP A 65 -1.37 16.47 -8.80
CA TRP A 65 -0.33 16.82 -7.83
C TRP A 65 0.98 16.07 -8.10
N LEU A 66 0.90 14.76 -8.40
CA LEU A 66 2.06 13.95 -8.78
C LEU A 66 2.73 14.44 -10.08
N SER A 67 1.94 14.92 -11.04
CA SER A 67 2.46 15.46 -12.30
C SER A 67 3.32 16.70 -12.05
N ASP A 68 2.90 17.56 -11.13
CA ASP A 68 3.63 18.78 -10.77
C ASP A 68 4.86 18.50 -9.91
N HIS A 69 4.74 17.58 -8.94
CA HIS A 69 5.76 17.38 -7.90
C HIS A 69 6.75 16.25 -8.23
N ALA A 70 6.38 15.30 -9.09
CA ALA A 70 7.23 14.19 -9.50
C ALA A 70 7.13 13.92 -11.02
N PRO A 71 7.42 14.92 -11.88
CA PRO A 71 7.17 14.84 -13.31
C PRO A 71 7.89 13.65 -13.96
N GLY A 72 7.08 12.74 -14.54
CA GLY A 72 7.57 11.53 -15.20
C GLY A 72 8.35 10.57 -14.28
N PHE A 73 8.23 10.76 -12.96
CA PHE A 73 8.84 9.91 -11.93
C PHE A 73 10.35 9.69 -12.12
N LYS A 74 11.06 10.72 -12.58
CA LYS A 74 12.46 10.58 -13.04
C LYS A 74 13.51 10.76 -11.95
N SER A 75 13.25 11.57 -10.93
CA SER A 75 14.22 11.95 -9.91
C SER A 75 13.72 11.65 -8.51
N GLU A 76 14.65 11.35 -7.62
CA GLU A 76 14.38 11.44 -6.19
C GLU A 76 14.29 12.91 -5.81
N ASN A 77 13.09 13.33 -5.46
CA ASN A 77 12.82 14.57 -4.77
C ASN A 77 11.99 14.19 -3.54
N GLY A 78 11.89 15.05 -2.52
CA GLY A 78 11.24 14.73 -1.23
C GLY A 78 9.80 14.19 -1.28
N THR A 79 9.23 14.00 -2.46
CA THR A 79 8.02 13.22 -2.73
C THR A 79 8.15 11.76 -2.32
N ILE A 80 7.13 11.30 -1.61
CA ILE A 80 6.88 9.91 -1.26
C ILE A 80 5.60 9.49 -1.97
N ILE A 81 5.62 8.30 -2.56
CA ILE A 81 4.43 7.69 -3.16
C ILE A 81 4.04 6.53 -2.27
N CYS A 82 2.95 6.72 -1.53
CA CYS A 82 2.37 5.71 -0.66
C CYS A 82 1.50 4.77 -1.49
N ASN A 83 1.57 3.47 -1.20
CA ASN A 83 0.81 2.45 -1.89
C ASN A 83 0.12 1.57 -0.85
N VAL A 84 -1.15 1.27 -1.10
CA VAL A 84 -1.89 0.21 -0.41
C VAL A 84 -2.31 -0.80 -1.45
N GLY A 85 -1.80 -2.02 -1.30
CA GLY A 85 -2.14 -3.14 -2.16
C GLY A 85 -2.94 -4.17 -1.39
N GLY A 86 -3.99 -4.71 -1.99
CA GLY A 86 -4.70 -5.84 -1.43
C GLY A 86 -5.39 -6.66 -2.50
N GLY A 87 -5.50 -7.95 -2.27
CA GLY A 87 -6.11 -8.87 -3.23
C GLY A 87 -6.89 -9.93 -2.52
N ASN A 88 -7.97 -10.37 -3.15
CA ASN A 88 -8.80 -11.46 -2.68
C ASN A 88 -8.53 -12.67 -3.58
N VAL A 89 -8.06 -13.78 -2.99
CA VAL A 89 -7.73 -14.99 -3.75
C VAL A 89 -8.95 -15.58 -4.46
N ALA A 90 -10.16 -15.32 -3.97
CA ALA A 90 -11.41 -15.75 -4.59
C ALA A 90 -11.84 -14.89 -5.80
N ARG A 91 -11.25 -13.70 -6.00
CA ARG A 91 -11.63 -12.77 -7.09
C ARG A 91 -10.56 -12.65 -8.18
N SER A 92 -9.44 -13.37 -8.07
CA SER A 92 -8.31 -13.35 -8.99
C SER A 92 -7.85 -11.93 -9.38
N VAL A 93 -7.85 -11.01 -8.41
CA VAL A 93 -7.43 -9.63 -8.61
C VAL A 93 -6.72 -9.08 -7.37
N TYR A 94 -5.60 -8.40 -7.62
CA TYR A 94 -4.83 -7.63 -6.65
C TYR A 94 -4.91 -6.14 -7.03
N ARG A 95 -5.52 -5.33 -6.17
CA ARG A 95 -5.74 -3.90 -6.39
C ARG A 95 -4.75 -3.08 -5.61
N ILE A 96 -4.25 -2.03 -6.23
CA ILE A 96 -3.29 -1.10 -5.65
C ILE A 96 -3.85 0.30 -5.77
N VAL A 97 -3.87 1.04 -4.68
CA VAL A 97 -4.14 2.48 -4.66
C VAL A 97 -2.86 3.19 -4.29
N SER A 98 -2.49 4.18 -5.10
CA SER A 98 -1.27 4.94 -4.93
C SER A 98 -1.58 6.43 -4.84
N TYR A 99 -0.93 7.14 -3.92
CA TYR A 99 -1.04 8.60 -3.83
C TYR A 99 0.30 9.22 -3.44
N GLY A 100 0.56 10.44 -3.91
CA GLY A 100 1.78 11.19 -3.61
C GLY A 100 1.63 12.18 -2.46
N HIS A 101 2.69 12.37 -1.68
CA HIS A 101 2.83 13.50 -0.77
C HIS A 101 4.29 13.87 -0.54
N ASP A 102 4.56 15.04 0.03
CA ASP A 102 5.91 15.44 0.41
C ASP A 102 6.33 14.84 1.78
N HIS A 103 7.61 14.53 1.97
CA HIS A 103 8.14 13.97 3.22
C HIS A 103 7.84 14.88 4.43
N SER A 104 7.74 16.20 4.22
CA SER A 104 7.40 17.13 5.30
C SER A 104 5.99 16.90 5.86
N THR A 105 5.10 16.17 5.20
CA THR A 105 3.73 15.94 5.69
C THR A 105 3.64 14.78 6.69
N ILE A 106 4.68 13.95 6.81
CA ILE A 106 4.73 12.83 7.75
C ILE A 106 4.54 13.35 9.19
N GLY A 107 3.58 12.76 9.91
CA GLY A 107 3.31 13.09 11.32
C GLY A 107 2.56 14.40 11.56
N LYS A 108 2.29 15.21 10.51
CA LYS A 108 1.53 16.47 10.66
C LYS A 108 0.07 16.24 11.07
N PHE A 109 -0.52 15.13 10.63
CA PHE A 109 -1.94 14.83 10.87
C PHE A 109 -2.08 13.73 11.93
N LYS A 110 -2.77 14.04 13.03
CA LYS A 110 -3.16 13.06 14.04
C LYS A 110 -4.44 12.37 13.59
N LYS A 111 -4.37 11.06 13.34
CA LYS A 111 -5.54 10.25 12.99
C LYS A 111 -6.29 9.86 14.27
N GLN A 112 -7.61 9.94 14.22
CA GLN A 112 -8.45 9.27 15.21
C GLN A 112 -8.49 7.78 14.88
N LEU A 113 -8.04 6.95 15.81
CA LEU A 113 -8.10 5.49 15.66
C LEU A 113 -9.45 4.96 16.16
N LEU A 114 -9.98 3.95 15.48
CA LEU A 114 -11.24 3.29 15.88
C LEU A 114 -11.07 2.47 17.17
N HIS A 115 -9.86 2.01 17.46
CA HIS A 115 -9.45 1.31 18.68
C HIS A 115 -7.95 1.54 18.90
N ALA A 116 -7.44 1.16 20.07
CA ALA A 116 -6.01 1.26 20.36
C ALA A 116 -5.17 0.35 19.42
N PRO A 117 -3.89 0.69 19.13
CA PRO A 117 -3.04 -0.08 18.21
C PRO A 117 -2.87 -1.56 18.55
N GLU A 118 -2.91 -1.89 19.83
CA GLU A 118 -2.79 -3.25 20.38
C GLU A 118 -4.10 -4.05 20.34
N VAL A 119 -5.22 -3.37 20.07
CA VAL A 119 -6.55 -4.01 19.98
C VAL A 119 -6.77 -4.43 18.53
N GLN A 120 -7.05 -5.71 18.28
CA GLN A 120 -7.22 -6.22 16.91
C GLN A 120 -8.60 -5.90 16.28
N GLN A 121 -9.63 -5.60 17.08
CA GLN A 121 -10.97 -5.26 16.59
C GLN A 121 -11.75 -4.38 17.59
N ALA A 122 -12.63 -3.52 17.07
CA ALA A 122 -13.56 -2.76 17.91
C ALA A 122 -14.59 -3.68 18.59
N GLY A 123 -15.06 -3.30 19.78
CA GLY A 123 -16.25 -3.89 20.42
C GLY A 123 -16.08 -5.18 21.23
N LYS A 124 -14.86 -5.71 21.44
CA LYS A 124 -14.60 -6.89 22.30
C LYS A 124 -14.67 -6.57 23.82
N GLY A 125 -15.67 -5.81 24.24
CA GLY A 125 -15.97 -5.49 25.65
C GLY A 125 -17.42 -5.79 26.08
N GLN A 126 -18.28 -6.29 25.18
CA GLN A 126 -19.66 -6.64 25.52
C GLN A 126 -20.11 -7.92 24.82
N ARG A 127 -19.66 -9.07 25.36
CA ARG A 127 -20.50 -10.27 25.38
C ARG A 127 -20.52 -10.71 26.85
N LYS A 128 -21.60 -10.31 27.54
CA LYS A 128 -22.02 -10.99 28.78
C LYS A 128 -22.58 -12.35 28.40
#